data_AF-A0A2N6G518-F1
#
_entry.id   AF-A0A2N6G518-F1
#
_cell.length_a   1.000
_cell.length_b   1.000
_cell.length_c   1.000
_cell.angle_alpha   90.00
_cell.angle_beta   90.00
_cell.angle_gamma   90.00
#
_symmetry.space_group_name_H-M   'P 1'
#
loop_
_entity.id
_entity.type
_entity.pdbx_description
1 polymer ?
#
loop_
_entity_poly.entity_id
_entity_poly.type
_entity_poly.pdbx_seq_one_letter_code
_entity_poly.pdbx_strand_id
1 'polypeptide(L)'
;MFENLPLELVSNLISLIVIGLIIAKFVSYKKKIAVIEGLCQLEEDKKLTPEDKEFVSSSIKEYEILQAKQQGFNKLMYPAFILIAGVFFIFFDFAEAMIHINILVVTYIYLFIKTIHYKNFINLLRKINI
;
A
#
# COMPACT_ATOMS: atom_id res chain seq x y z
N MET A 1 33.17 -9.06 10.74
CA MET A 1 32.71 -9.73 9.50
C MET A 1 31.66 -8.92 8.72
N PHE A 2 31.01 -7.89 9.30
CA PHE A 2 30.05 -7.03 8.60
C PHE A 2 30.62 -5.68 8.13
N GLU A 3 31.91 -5.40 8.34
CA GLU A 3 32.47 -4.05 8.16
C GLU A 3 32.63 -3.59 6.69
N ASN A 4 32.42 -4.47 5.69
CA ASN A 4 32.60 -4.15 4.27
C ASN A 4 31.43 -4.64 3.38
N LEU A 5 30.20 -4.67 3.90
CA LEU A 5 29.04 -4.93 3.03
C LEU A 5 28.78 -3.67 2.19
N PRO A 6 28.86 -3.74 0.85
CA PRO A 6 28.61 -2.57 0.01
C PRO A 6 27.22 -2.02 0.29
N LEU A 7 27.12 -0.71 0.54
CA LEU A 7 25.84 -0.06 0.85
C LEU A 7 24.80 -0.31 -0.25
N GLU A 8 25.26 -0.39 -1.49
CA GLU A 8 24.48 -0.78 -2.67
C GLU A 8 23.77 -2.13 -2.49
N LEU A 9 24.46 -3.13 -1.91
CA LEU A 9 23.91 -4.46 -1.72
C LEU A 9 22.77 -4.43 -0.69
N VAL A 10 22.94 -3.66 0.39
CA VAL A 10 21.90 -3.43 1.39
C VAL A 10 20.70 -2.72 0.75
N SER A 11 20.95 -1.68 -0.05
CA SER A 11 19.94 -0.91 -0.77
C SER A 11 19.10 -1.78 -1.72
N ASN A 12 19.77 -2.64 -2.47
CA ASN A 12 19.13 -3.55 -3.41
C ASN A 12 18.32 -4.64 -2.68
N LEU A 13 18.85 -5.18 -1.58
CA LEU A 13 18.13 -6.16 -0.76
C LEU A 13 16.85 -5.56 -0.17
N ILE A 14 16.92 -4.34 0.38
CA ILE A 14 15.74 -3.64 0.90
C ILE A 14 14.71 -3.45 -0.23
N SER A 15 15.15 -3.01 -1.40
CA SER A 15 14.27 -2.81 -2.56
C SER A 15 13.56 -4.10 -2.96
N LEU A 16 14.28 -5.23 -2.98
CA LEU A 16 13.71 -6.55 -3.27
C LEU A 16 12.68 -6.98 -2.23
N ILE A 17 12.93 -6.72 -0.95
CA ILE A 17 11.95 -6.97 0.12
C ILE A 17 10.68 -6.14 -0.13
N VAL A 18 10.80 -4.85 -0.46
CA VAL A 18 9.64 -4.00 -0.74
C VAL A 18 8.87 -4.51 -1.96
N ILE A 19 9.54 -4.97 -3.01
CA ILE A 19 8.89 -5.61 -4.16
C ILE A 19 8.09 -6.86 -3.71
N GLY A 20 8.69 -7.71 -2.87
CA GLY A 20 7.99 -8.85 -2.28
C GLY A 20 6.72 -8.44 -1.51
N LEU A 21 6.80 -7.36 -0.73
CA LEU A 21 5.64 -6.80 -0.02
C LEU A 21 4.57 -6.26 -0.98
N ILE A 22 4.96 -5.63 -2.09
CA ILE A 22 4.03 -5.18 -3.13
C ILE A 22 3.27 -6.38 -3.72
N ILE A 23 3.99 -7.46 -4.08
CA ILE A 23 3.38 -8.67 -4.64
C ILE A 23 2.42 -9.30 -3.62
N ALA A 24 2.85 -9.47 -2.37
CA ALA A 24 2.00 -10.01 -1.31
C ALA A 24 0.74 -9.16 -1.11
N LYS A 25 0.89 -7.82 -1.16
CA LYS A 25 -0.23 -6.89 -1.05
C LYS A 25 -1.19 -7.02 -2.23
N PHE A 26 -0.68 -7.20 -3.45
CA PHE A 26 -1.48 -7.41 -4.64
C PHE A 26 -2.30 -8.70 -4.57
N VAL A 27 -1.70 -9.80 -4.10
CA VAL A 27 -2.42 -11.07 -3.90
C VAL A 27 -3.52 -10.93 -2.84
N SER A 28 -3.20 -10.30 -1.70
CA SER A 28 -4.19 -10.03 -0.64
C SER A 28 -5.33 -9.14 -1.16
N TYR A 29 -5.00 -8.15 -1.98
CA TYR A 29 -5.98 -7.28 -2.61
C TYR A 29 -6.94 -8.05 -3.51
N LYS A 30 -6.44 -8.91 -4.41
CA LYS A 30 -7.29 -9.75 -5.26
C LYS A 30 -8.27 -10.60 -4.47
N LYS A 31 -7.81 -11.23 -3.38
CA LYS A 31 -8.69 -12.04 -2.51
C LYS A 31 -9.82 -11.21 -1.92
N LYS A 32 -9.51 -10.00 -1.42
CA LYS A 32 -10.51 -9.08 -0.85
C LYS A 32 -11.49 -8.58 -1.90
N ILE A 33 -11.02 -8.25 -3.09
CA ILE A 33 -11.89 -7.86 -4.21
C ILE A 33 -12.87 -8.98 -4.55
N ALA A 34 -12.39 -10.22 -4.68
CA ALA A 34 -13.27 -11.35 -4.99
C ALA A 34 -14.39 -11.54 -3.94
N VAL A 35 -14.10 -11.32 -2.66
CA VAL A 35 -15.13 -11.34 -1.60
C VAL A 35 -16.15 -10.23 -1.80
N ILE A 36 -15.69 -9.00 -2.07
CA ILE A 36 -16.59 -7.85 -2.30
C ILE A 36 -17.44 -8.04 -3.57
N GLU A 37 -16.85 -8.57 -4.64
CA GLU A 37 -17.56 -8.91 -5.87
C GLU A 37 -18.63 -9.98 -5.64
N GLY A 38 -18.34 -10.99 -4.80
CA GLY A 38 -19.34 -11.97 -4.36
C GLY A 38 -20.51 -11.32 -3.62
N LEU A 39 -20.25 -10.34 -2.75
CA LEU A 39 -21.30 -9.57 -2.07
C LEU A 39 -22.12 -8.72 -3.04
N CYS A 40 -21.50 -8.11 -4.06
CA CYS A 40 -22.22 -7.41 -5.11
C CYS A 40 -23.15 -8.35 -5.88
N GLN A 41 -22.71 -9.56 -6.22
CA GLN A 41 -23.57 -10.56 -6.89
C GLN A 41 -24.76 -10.97 -6.01
N LEU A 42 -24.54 -11.15 -4.71
CA LEU A 42 -25.63 -11.44 -3.77
C LEU A 42 -26.64 -10.28 -3.66
N GLU A 43 -26.18 -9.04 -3.78
CA GLU A 43 -27.04 -7.85 -3.82
C GLU A 43 -27.90 -7.82 -5.09
N GLU A 44 -27.29 -8.03 -6.25
CA GLU A 44 -27.99 -8.12 -7.55
C GLU A 44 -29.07 -9.21 -7.54
N ASP A 45 -28.78 -10.34 -6.89
CA ASP A 45 -29.70 -11.46 -6.71
C ASP A 45 -30.73 -11.25 -5.58
N LYS A 46 -30.66 -10.15 -4.82
CA LYS A 46 -31.45 -9.86 -3.61
C LYS A 46 -31.35 -10.95 -2.52
N LYS A 47 -30.17 -11.56 -2.39
CA LYS A 47 -29.85 -12.64 -1.44
C LYS A 47 -28.95 -12.20 -0.28
N LEU A 48 -28.72 -10.90 -0.11
CA LEU A 48 -27.94 -10.40 1.03
C LEU A 48 -28.61 -10.75 2.35
N THR A 49 -27.87 -11.43 3.21
CA THR A 49 -28.29 -11.71 4.58
C THR A 49 -28.11 -10.47 5.47
N PRO A 50 -28.79 -10.39 6.63
CA PRO A 50 -28.51 -9.37 7.63
C PRO A 50 -27.03 -9.33 8.05
N GLU A 51 -26.40 -10.49 8.17
CA GLU A 51 -25.00 -10.64 8.52
C GLU A 51 -24.08 -10.04 7.43
N ASP A 52 -24.40 -10.24 6.15
CA ASP A 52 -23.66 -9.64 5.05
C ASP A 52 -23.76 -8.10 5.10
N LYS A 53 -24.94 -7.57 5.37
CA LYS A 53 -25.18 -6.12 5.49
C LYS A 53 -24.38 -5.51 6.64
N GLU A 54 -24.34 -6.19 7.79
CA GLU A 54 -23.51 -5.79 8.92
C GLU A 54 -22.02 -5.85 8.58
N PHE A 55 -21.59 -6.90 7.88
CA PHE A 55 -20.22 -7.05 7.39
C PHE A 55 -19.83 -5.92 6.44
N VAL A 56 -20.69 -5.54 5.49
CA VAL A 56 -20.44 -4.41 4.57
C VAL A 56 -20.30 -3.11 5.35
N SER A 57 -21.24 -2.81 6.26
CA SER A 57 -21.23 -1.56 7.05
C SER A 57 -20.00 -1.44 7.95
N SER A 58 -19.63 -2.52 8.64
CA SER A 58 -18.42 -2.56 9.48
C SER A 58 -17.14 -2.45 8.64
N SER A 59 -17.08 -3.13 7.49
CA SER A 59 -15.94 -3.07 6.57
C SER A 59 -15.72 -1.68 5.98
N ILE A 60 -16.79 -0.96 5.62
CA ILE A 60 -16.69 0.42 5.13
C ILE A 60 -15.99 1.30 6.18
N LYS A 61 -16.47 1.25 7.44
CA LYS A 61 -15.89 2.01 8.55
C LYS A 61 -14.42 1.65 8.78
N GLU A 62 -14.09 0.35 8.77
CA GLU A 62 -12.72 -0.11 8.94
C GLU A 62 -11.80 0.45 7.83
N TYR A 63 -12.21 0.32 6.57
CA TYR A 63 -11.38 0.78 5.45
C TYR A 63 -11.26 2.30 5.39
N GLU A 64 -12.28 3.06 5.78
CA GLU A 64 -12.20 4.53 5.91
C GLU A 64 -11.16 4.94 6.97
N ILE A 65 -11.16 4.29 8.14
CA ILE A 65 -10.17 4.54 9.19
C ILE A 65 -8.76 4.21 8.68
N LEU A 66 -8.59 3.06 8.01
CA LEU A 66 -7.30 2.67 7.43
C LEU A 66 -6.84 3.64 6.34
N GLN A 67 -7.75 4.12 5.50
CA GLN A 67 -7.47 5.11 4.47
C GLN A 67 -7.02 6.43 5.09
N ALA A 68 -7.74 6.94 6.10
CA ALA A 68 -7.39 8.18 6.78
C ALA A 68 -6.02 8.09 7.47
N LYS A 69 -5.74 6.97 8.17
CA LYS A 69 -4.42 6.69 8.76
C LYS A 69 -3.33 6.67 7.70
N GLN A 70 -3.56 6.00 6.56
CA GLN A 70 -2.58 5.93 5.48
C GLN A 70 -2.34 7.30 4.84
N GLN A 71 -3.37 8.12 4.65
CA GLN A 71 -3.22 9.48 4.14
C GLN A 71 -2.41 10.36 5.10
N GLY A 72 -2.68 10.27 6.41
CA GLY A 72 -1.89 10.94 7.44
C GLY A 72 -0.43 10.50 7.41
N PHE A 73 -0.17 9.19 7.33
CA PHE A 73 1.17 8.64 7.21
C PHE A 73 1.89 9.12 5.94
N ASN A 74 1.22 9.11 4.78
CA ASN A 74 1.81 9.58 3.52
C ASN A 74 2.24 11.06 3.61
N LYS A 75 1.44 11.91 4.26
CA LYS A 75 1.80 13.33 4.47
C LYS A 75 3.11 13.49 5.25
N LEU A 76 3.41 12.58 6.18
CA LEU A 76 4.68 12.55 6.91
C LEU A 76 5.82 11.95 6.08
N MET A 77 5.52 10.93 5.27
CA MET A 77 6.54 10.23 4.48
C MET A 77 7.09 11.08 3.33
N TYR A 78 6.28 11.96 2.72
CA TYR A 78 6.76 12.84 1.65
C TYR A 78 7.97 13.71 2.06
N PRO A 79 7.90 14.53 3.12
CA PRO A 79 9.06 15.30 3.56
C PRO A 79 10.20 14.39 4.04
N ALA A 80 9.90 13.23 4.63
CA ALA A 80 10.93 12.26 5.01
C ALA A 80 11.70 11.72 3.78
N PHE A 81 11.02 11.41 2.68
CA PHE A 81 11.67 10.97 1.44
C PHE A 81 12.55 12.07 0.84
N ILE A 82 12.09 13.32 0.85
CA ILE A 82 12.89 14.46 0.38
C ILE A 82 14.16 14.61 1.23
N LEU A 83 14.03 14.51 2.57
CA LEU A 83 15.16 14.57 3.48
C LEU A 83 16.16 13.44 3.22
N ILE A 84 15.69 12.20 3.10
CA ILE A 84 16.56 11.04 2.83
C ILE A 84 17.25 11.16 1.47
N ALA A 85 16.53 11.60 0.44
CA ALA A 85 17.13 11.87 -0.87
C ALA A 85 18.23 12.94 -0.79
N GLY A 86 17.98 14.04 -0.05
CA GLY A 86 18.98 15.08 0.19
C GLY A 86 20.22 14.55 0.90
N VAL A 87 20.05 13.67 1.90
CA VAL A 87 21.17 12.97 2.54
C VAL A 87 21.96 12.17 1.51
N PHE A 88 21.31 11.39 0.64
CA PHE A 88 22.04 10.63 -0.38
C PHE A 88 22.87 11.52 -1.32
N PHE A 89 22.32 12.65 -1.79
CA PHE A 89 23.07 13.56 -2.66
C PHE A 89 24.19 14.35 -1.96
N ILE A 90 24.20 14.42 -0.63
CA ILE A 90 25.28 15.06 0.14
C ILE A 90 26.46 14.09 0.32
N PHE A 91 26.17 12.81 0.58
CA PHE A 91 27.18 11.82 0.98
C PHE A 91 27.69 10.95 -0.18
N PHE A 92 26.96 10.86 -1.29
CA PHE A 92 27.32 10.03 -2.44
C PHE A 92 27.45 10.88 -3.70
N ASP A 93 28.21 10.36 -4.68
CA ASP A 93 28.22 10.96 -6.01
C ASP A 93 26.84 10.78 -6.68
N PHE A 94 26.62 11.49 -7.78
CA PHE A 94 25.32 11.46 -8.46
C PHE A 94 24.92 10.04 -8.90
N ALA A 95 25.87 9.23 -9.35
CA ALA A 95 25.58 7.89 -9.87
C ALA A 95 25.17 6.94 -8.73
N GLU A 96 25.92 6.92 -7.64
CA GLU A 96 25.67 6.09 -6.47
C GLU A 96 24.40 6.56 -5.71
N ALA A 97 24.19 7.87 -5.58
CA ALA A 97 22.96 8.40 -5.00
C ALA A 97 21.71 7.89 -5.74
N MET A 98 21.74 7.86 -7.08
CA MET A 98 20.62 7.36 -7.88
C MET A 98 20.30 5.88 -7.64
N ILE A 99 21.30 5.04 -7.30
CA ILE A 99 21.08 3.65 -6.91
C ILE A 99 20.24 3.60 -5.62
N HIS A 100 20.57 4.44 -4.63
CA HIS A 100 19.86 4.49 -3.35
C HIS A 100 18.47 5.12 -3.45
N ILE A 101 18.26 6.05 -4.38
CA ILE A 101 16.95 6.63 -4.68
C ILE A 101 15.92 5.56 -5.07
N ASN A 102 16.33 4.43 -5.67
CA ASN A 102 15.40 3.34 -6.01
C ASN A 102 14.62 2.83 -4.80
N ILE A 103 15.24 2.76 -3.60
CA ILE A 103 14.52 2.36 -2.39
C ILE A 103 13.36 3.32 -2.12
N LEU A 104 13.60 4.62 -2.26
CA LEU A 104 12.59 5.65 -2.02
C LEU A 104 11.44 5.54 -3.03
N VAL A 105 11.78 5.34 -4.30
CA VAL A 105 10.78 5.17 -5.38
C VAL A 105 9.92 3.94 -5.13
N VAL A 106 10.53 2.78 -4.87
CA VAL A 106 9.79 1.53 -4.66
C VAL A 106 8.95 1.59 -3.37
N THR A 107 9.47 2.20 -2.31
CA THR A 107 8.71 2.43 -1.07
C THR A 107 7.55 3.38 -1.30
N TYR A 108 7.75 4.45 -2.07
CA TYR A 108 6.69 5.38 -2.45
C TYR A 108 5.57 4.66 -3.22
N ILE A 109 5.92 3.85 -4.22
CA ILE A 109 4.96 3.03 -4.99
C ILE A 109 4.16 2.12 -4.04
N TYR A 110 4.81 1.46 -3.08
CA TYR A 110 4.12 0.62 -2.11
C TYR A 110 3.07 1.40 -1.29
N LEU A 111 3.42 2.59 -0.78
CA LEU A 111 2.48 3.44 -0.04
C LEU A 111 1.32 3.93 -0.90
N PHE A 112 1.61 4.26 -2.16
CA PHE A 112 0.62 4.69 -3.13
C PHE A 112 -0.39 3.57 -3.45
N ILE A 113 0.09 2.35 -3.68
CA ILE A 113 -0.75 1.15 -3.90
C ILE A 113 -1.70 0.92 -2.72
N LYS A 114 -1.21 1.00 -1.47
CA LYS A 114 -2.07 0.85 -0.27
C LYS A 114 -3.22 1.86 -0.28
N THR A 115 -2.93 3.09 -0.63
CA THR A 115 -3.91 4.18 -0.67
C THR A 115 -4.99 3.92 -1.71
N ILE A 116 -4.60 3.45 -2.90
CA ILE A 116 -5.53 3.05 -3.97
C ILE A 116 -6.41 1.89 -3.52
N HIS A 117 -5.82 0.86 -2.93
CA HIS A 117 -6.57 -0.34 -2.51
C HIS A 117 -7.68 0.01 -1.51
N TYR A 118 -7.37 0.80 -0.47
CA TYR A 118 -8.39 1.20 0.49
C TYR A 118 -9.50 2.04 -0.15
N LYS A 119 -9.14 3.01 -0.99
CA LYS A 119 -10.12 3.81 -1.73
C LYS A 119 -11.04 2.93 -2.59
N ASN A 120 -10.47 1.93 -3.26
CA ASN A 120 -11.25 1.05 -4.12
C ASN A 120 -12.18 0.13 -3.31
N PHE A 121 -11.72 -0.45 -2.20
CA PHE A 121 -12.57 -1.25 -1.32
C PHE A 121 -13.79 -0.47 -0.84
N ILE A 122 -13.57 0.75 -0.35
CA ILE A 122 -14.66 1.64 0.12
C ILE A 122 -15.63 1.92 -1.02
N ASN A 123 -15.12 2.28 -2.20
CA ASN A 123 -15.96 2.59 -3.36
C ASN A 123 -16.79 1.39 -3.82
N LEU A 124 -16.23 0.18 -3.78
CA LEU A 124 -16.95 -1.03 -4.15
C LEU A 124 -18.02 -1.38 -3.12
N LEU A 125 -17.67 -1.36 -1.84
CA LEU A 125 -18.62 -1.67 -0.76
C LEU A 125 -19.78 -0.68 -0.71
N ARG A 126 -19.53 0.61 -0.95
CA ARG A 126 -20.58 1.65 -0.99
C ARG A 126 -21.55 1.53 -2.17
N LYS A 127 -21.22 0.76 -3.21
CA LYS A 127 -22.15 0.47 -4.31
C LYS A 127 -23.22 -0.54 -3.93
N ILE A 128 -22.97 -1.34 -2.90
CA ILE A 128 -23.91 -2.32 -2.39
C ILE A 128 -25.02 -1.53 -1.67
N ASN A 129 -26.26 -1.55 -2.18
CA ASN A 129 -27.37 -0.88 -1.51
C ASN A 129 -27.79 -1.68 -0.28
N ILE A 130 -27.46 -1.15 0.90
CA ILE A 130 -27.78 -1.77 2.19
C ILE A 130 -29.16 -1.33 2.66
#